data_AF-A0A9J6FZ61-F1
#
_entry.id   AF-A0A9J6FZ61-F1
#
_cell.length_a   1.000
_cell.length_b   1.000
_cell.length_c   1.000
_cell.angle_alpha   90.00
_cell.angle_beta   90.00
_cell.angle_gamma   90.00
#
_symmetry.space_group_name_H-M   'P 1'
#
loop_
_entity.id
_entity.type
_entity.pdbx_description
1 polymer ?
#
loop_
_entity_poly.entity_id
_entity_poly.type
_entity_poly.pdbx_seq_one_letter_code
_entity_poly.pdbx_strand_id
1 'polypeptide(L)'
;MRRGRQQCPHLNPTMPSVPEEDRLRMIHLFQEGIRQRDIAKATGRPLCTVNRILQAFRDEGRIKNLPRGRRPRATTSEQDMLIVAVAVVKPSLTSKQIKCELNLSASTKTVRRRLHDVRLRSCVPARKPNLCEANKLATLLLAEDHAT
;
A
#
# COMPACT_ATOMS: atom_id res chain seq x y z
N MET A 1 22.85 12.44 39.47
CA MET A 1 23.88 12.45 38.41
C MET A 1 23.38 11.64 37.20
N ARG A 2 22.85 12.29 36.15
CA ARG A 2 22.43 11.62 34.91
C ARG A 2 23.63 11.56 33.97
N ARG A 3 24.20 10.37 33.77
CA ARG A 3 25.30 10.18 32.80
C ARG A 3 24.77 10.50 31.40
N GLY A 4 25.38 11.48 30.74
CA GLY A 4 25.03 11.89 29.39
C GLY A 4 25.13 10.71 28.43
N ARG A 5 24.12 10.56 27.57
CA ARG A 5 24.19 9.69 26.41
C ARG A 5 25.26 10.25 25.48
N GLN A 6 26.47 9.72 25.55
CA GLN A 6 27.45 9.95 24.50
C GLN A 6 26.88 9.32 23.22
N GLN A 7 26.67 10.15 22.19
CA GLN A 7 26.32 9.68 20.85
C GLN A 7 27.56 9.03 20.24
N CYS A 8 27.49 7.74 19.95
CA CYS A 8 28.56 6.99 19.33
C CYS A 8 28.78 7.48 17.88
N PRO A 9 30.00 7.86 17.45
CA PRO A 9 30.26 8.62 16.22
C PRO A 9 30.43 7.77 14.95
N HIS A 10 30.01 6.51 14.95
CA HIS A 10 30.33 5.54 13.88
C HIS A 10 29.09 5.11 13.07
N LEU A 11 28.07 5.95 12.97
CA LEU A 11 27.03 5.73 11.96
C LEU A 11 27.66 5.91 10.58
N ASN A 12 28.10 4.80 9.98
CA ASN A 12 28.32 4.73 8.55
C ASN A 12 27.07 5.29 7.86
N PRO A 13 27.18 6.29 6.98
CA PRO A 13 26.03 6.80 6.27
C PRO A 13 25.39 5.63 5.53
N THR A 14 24.10 5.41 5.75
CA THR A 14 23.32 4.43 5.00
C THR A 14 23.44 4.85 3.53
N MET A 15 24.19 4.07 2.74
CA MET A 15 24.41 4.39 1.32
C MET A 15 23.04 4.44 0.63
N PRO A 16 22.63 5.60 0.10
CA PRO A 16 21.39 5.69 -0.64
C PRO A 16 21.50 4.83 -1.90
N SER A 17 20.34 4.36 -2.39
CA SER A 17 20.30 3.63 -3.64
C SER A 17 20.88 4.48 -4.77
N VAL A 18 21.59 3.86 -5.72
CA VAL A 18 22.20 4.57 -6.85
C VAL A 18 21.10 5.30 -7.63
N PRO A 19 21.22 6.63 -7.83
CA PRO A 19 20.29 7.42 -8.64
C PRO A 19 20.12 6.85 -10.04
N GLU A 20 18.97 7.07 -10.66
CA GLU A 20 18.69 6.55 -12.00
C GLU A 20 19.66 7.12 -13.05
N GLU A 21 20.02 8.40 -12.93
CA GLU A 21 20.99 9.09 -13.79
C GLU A 21 22.36 8.40 -13.80
N ASP A 22 22.87 8.04 -12.63
CA ASP A 22 24.14 7.30 -12.50
C ASP A 22 24.06 5.92 -13.17
N ARG A 23 22.91 5.26 -13.10
CA ARG A 23 22.70 3.94 -13.71
C ARG A 23 22.65 4.04 -15.22
N LEU A 24 21.97 5.06 -15.74
CA LEU A 24 21.95 5.38 -17.17
C LEU A 24 23.37 5.65 -17.68
N ARG A 25 24.14 6.45 -16.94
CA ARG A 25 25.55 6.73 -17.26
C ARG A 25 26.39 5.46 -17.32
N MET A 26 26.23 4.55 -16.36
CA MET A 26 26.93 3.24 -16.38
C MET A 26 26.56 2.38 -17.59
N ILE A 27 25.28 2.34 -17.93
CA ILE A 27 24.77 1.56 -19.07
C ILE A 27 25.28 2.13 -20.38
N HIS A 28 25.29 3.46 -20.54
CA HIS A 28 25.82 4.13 -21.72
C HIS A 28 27.29 3.81 -21.93
N LEU A 29 28.13 3.98 -20.90
CA LEU A 29 29.56 3.62 -20.95
C LEU A 29 29.77 2.13 -21.26
N PHE A 30 28.87 1.27 -20.76
CA PHE A 30 28.92 -0.16 -21.06
C PHE A 30 28.57 -0.46 -22.53
N GLN A 31 27.59 0.25 -23.11
CA GLN A 31 27.23 0.13 -24.53
C GLN A 31 28.34 0.63 -25.46
N GLU A 32 29.11 1.64 -25.03
CA GLU A 32 30.32 2.11 -25.72
C GLU A 32 31.49 1.10 -25.67
N GLY A 33 31.35 -0.02 -24.97
CA GLY A 33 32.36 -1.07 -24.88
C GLY A 33 33.43 -0.84 -23.81
N ILE A 34 33.22 0.11 -22.90
CA ILE A 34 34.17 0.40 -21.81
C ILE A 34 34.18 -0.75 -20.79
N ARG A 35 35.37 -1.09 -20.28
CA ARG A 35 35.54 -2.15 -19.28
C ARG A 35 34.88 -1.74 -17.96
N GLN A 36 34.23 -2.69 -17.29
CA GLN A 36 33.48 -2.46 -16.04
C GLN A 36 34.31 -1.82 -14.91
N ARG A 37 35.61 -2.14 -14.84
CA ARG A 37 36.55 -1.53 -13.87
C ARG A 37 36.77 -0.04 -14.13
N ASP A 38 36.79 0.36 -15.40
CA ASP A 38 36.99 1.75 -15.79
C ASP A 38 35.68 2.55 -15.63
N ILE A 39 34.53 1.90 -15.87
CA ILE A 39 33.20 2.45 -15.52
C ILE A 39 33.11 2.74 -14.02
N ALA A 40 33.57 1.81 -13.17
CA ALA A 40 33.57 1.98 -11.71
C ALA A 40 34.42 3.19 -11.29
N LYS A 41 35.59 3.37 -11.89
CA LYS A 41 36.44 4.54 -11.66
C LYS A 41 35.77 5.84 -12.15
N ALA A 42 35.21 5.84 -13.36
CA ALA A 42 34.57 7.01 -13.96
C ALA A 42 33.31 7.48 -13.21
N THR A 43 32.60 6.55 -12.58
CA THR A 43 31.36 6.83 -11.82
C THR A 43 31.59 6.98 -10.32
N GLY A 44 32.79 6.68 -9.82
CA GLY A 44 33.10 6.69 -8.39
C GLY A 44 32.31 5.66 -7.57
N ARG A 45 31.77 4.61 -8.23
CA ARG A 45 30.94 3.58 -7.58
C ARG A 45 31.73 2.28 -7.42
N PRO A 46 31.47 1.50 -6.35
CA PRO A 46 32.11 0.20 -6.18
C PRO A 46 31.84 -0.74 -7.36
N LEU A 47 32.85 -1.50 -7.78
CA LEU A 47 32.75 -2.45 -8.90
C LEU A 47 31.58 -3.43 -8.73
N CYS A 48 31.33 -3.91 -7.50
CA CYS A 48 30.19 -4.78 -7.20
C CYS A 48 28.83 -4.15 -7.55
N THR A 49 28.70 -2.83 -7.37
CA THR A 49 27.48 -2.09 -7.69
C THR A 49 27.31 -1.96 -9.20
N VAL A 50 28.39 -1.62 -9.91
CA VAL A 50 28.42 -1.56 -11.38
C VAL A 50 28.03 -2.91 -11.98
N ASN A 51 28.68 -3.99 -11.53
CA ASN A 51 28.39 -5.34 -12.02
C ASN A 51 26.94 -5.74 -11.79
N ARG A 52 26.40 -5.47 -10.59
CA ARG A 52 24.98 -5.74 -10.28
C ARG A 52 24.02 -4.97 -11.18
N ILE A 53 24.32 -3.71 -11.50
CA ILE A 53 23.48 -2.89 -12.39
C ILE A 53 23.56 -3.41 -13.83
N LEU A 54 24.76 -3.67 -14.34
CA LEU A 54 24.95 -4.17 -15.70
C LEU A 54 24.39 -5.57 -15.88
N GLN A 55 24.48 -6.44 -14.87
CA GLN A 55 23.83 -7.74 -14.89
C GLN A 55 22.30 -7.61 -14.94
N ALA A 56 21.71 -6.77 -14.09
CA ALA A 56 20.27 -6.49 -14.15
C ALA A 56 19.83 -5.92 -15.52
N PHE A 57 20.68 -5.11 -16.16
CA PHE A 57 20.42 -4.61 -17.50
C PHE A 57 20.53 -5.70 -18.58
N ARG A 58 21.55 -6.57 -18.51
CA ARG A 58 21.73 -7.67 -19.46
C ARG A 58 20.64 -8.74 -19.35
N ASP A 59 20.30 -9.13 -18.13
CA ASP A 59 19.42 -10.27 -17.86
C ASP A 59 17.93 -9.86 -17.95
N GLU A 60 17.57 -8.68 -17.43
CA GLU A 60 16.18 -8.23 -17.32
C GLU A 60 15.87 -6.96 -18.14
N GLY A 61 16.87 -6.31 -18.75
CA GLY A 61 16.67 -5.05 -19.48
C GLY A 61 16.37 -3.83 -18.60
N ARG A 62 16.48 -3.95 -17.26
CA ARG A 62 15.98 -2.92 -16.35
C ARG A 62 17.05 -1.92 -15.91
N ILE A 63 16.66 -0.65 -15.94
CA ILE A 63 17.47 0.48 -15.48
C ILE A 63 17.09 0.88 -14.05
N LYS A 64 15.80 0.81 -13.72
CA LYS A 64 15.27 1.21 -12.41
C LYS A 64 15.44 0.12 -11.34
N ASN A 65 15.33 0.52 -10.08
CA ASN A 65 15.18 -0.44 -8.99
C ASN A 65 13.83 -1.14 -9.08
N LEU A 66 13.81 -2.44 -8.76
CA LEU A 66 12.55 -3.13 -8.52
C LEU A 66 11.86 -2.50 -7.29
N PRO A 67 10.53 -2.35 -7.31
CA PRO A 67 9.81 -2.05 -6.08
C PRO A 67 10.18 -3.11 -5.03
N ARG A 68 10.40 -2.66 -3.80
CA ARG A 68 10.66 -3.58 -2.69
C ARG A 68 9.46 -4.53 -2.56
N GLY A 69 9.74 -5.83 -2.48
CA GLY A 69 8.74 -6.83 -2.16
C GLY A 69 8.01 -6.45 -0.87
N ARG A 70 6.69 -6.66 -0.84
CA ARG A 70 5.90 -6.46 0.37
C ARG A 70 5.88 -7.75 1.18
N ARG A 71 5.74 -7.62 2.50
CA ARG A 71 5.46 -8.76 3.37
C ARG A 71 4.16 -9.44 2.91
N PRO A 72 4.13 -10.78 2.78
CA PRO A 72 2.91 -11.50 2.45
C PRO A 72 1.75 -11.13 3.38
N ARG A 73 0.55 -11.08 2.80
CA ARG A 73 -0.68 -10.78 3.54
C ARG A 73 -1.02 -11.94 4.48
N ALA A 74 -1.64 -11.61 5.61
CA ALA A 74 -2.14 -12.62 6.56
C ALA A 74 -3.46 -13.27 6.11
N THR A 75 -4.13 -12.69 5.11
CA THR A 75 -5.39 -13.19 4.54
C THR A 75 -5.21 -13.52 3.07
N THR A 76 -5.98 -14.49 2.60
CA THR A 76 -6.07 -14.86 1.18
C THR A 76 -7.05 -13.95 0.44
N SER A 77 -7.01 -13.98 -0.90
CA SER A 77 -7.96 -13.20 -1.72
C SER A 77 -9.41 -13.64 -1.48
N GLU A 78 -9.64 -14.94 -1.31
CA GLU A 78 -10.97 -15.50 -1.03
C GLU A 78 -11.53 -15.03 0.31
N GLN A 79 -10.69 -15.02 1.35
CA GLN A 79 -11.06 -14.48 2.65
C GLN A 79 -11.38 -12.99 2.56
N ASP A 80 -10.60 -12.21 1.81
CA ASP A 80 -10.86 -10.79 1.59
C ASP A 80 -12.22 -10.59 0.88
N MET A 81 -12.58 -11.42 -0.10
CA MET A 81 -13.89 -11.39 -0.76
C MET A 81 -15.03 -11.73 0.21
N LEU A 82 -14.88 -12.77 1.04
CA LEU A 82 -15.88 -13.15 2.04
C LEU A 82 -16.10 -12.05 3.08
N ILE A 83 -15.02 -11.38 3.54
CA ILE A 83 -15.11 -10.23 4.45
C ILE A 83 -15.99 -9.13 3.85
N VAL A 84 -15.78 -8.82 2.56
CA VAL A 84 -16.56 -7.79 1.87
C VAL A 84 -18.01 -8.23 1.69
N ALA A 85 -18.24 -9.48 1.28
CA ALA A 85 -19.59 -10.01 1.09
C ALA A 85 -20.42 -9.95 2.37
N VAL A 86 -19.87 -10.39 3.51
CA VAL A 86 -20.57 -10.31 4.81
C VAL A 86 -20.89 -8.87 5.19
N ALA A 87 -19.95 -7.94 4.99
CA ALA A 87 -20.18 -6.53 5.31
C ALA A 87 -21.25 -5.87 4.42
N VAL A 88 -21.37 -6.28 3.15
CA VAL A 88 -22.40 -5.77 2.24
C VAL A 88 -23.78 -6.34 2.59
N VAL A 89 -23.87 -7.65 2.86
CA VAL A 89 -25.15 -8.29 3.21
C VAL A 89 -25.65 -7.86 4.58
N LYS A 90 -24.73 -7.66 5.55
CA LYS A 90 -25.07 -7.27 6.93
C LYS A 90 -24.26 -6.04 7.36
N PRO A 91 -24.65 -4.82 6.96
CA PRO A 91 -23.88 -3.60 7.22
C PRO A 91 -23.74 -3.22 8.71
N SER A 92 -24.61 -3.75 9.58
CA SER A 92 -24.60 -3.50 11.02
C SER A 92 -23.55 -4.33 11.78
N LEU A 93 -22.94 -5.34 11.14
CA LEU A 93 -21.96 -6.18 11.79
C LEU A 93 -20.63 -5.45 12.04
N THR A 94 -20.09 -5.65 13.22
CA THR A 94 -18.78 -5.12 13.60
C THR A 94 -17.64 -5.97 13.02
N SER A 95 -16.47 -5.38 12.85
CA SER A 95 -15.27 -6.10 12.40
C SER A 95 -14.88 -7.29 13.28
N LYS A 96 -15.25 -7.26 14.58
CA LYS A 96 -15.04 -8.38 15.51
C LYS A 96 -16.01 -9.53 15.20
N GLN A 97 -17.27 -9.23 14.95
CA GLN A 97 -18.27 -10.23 14.56
C GLN A 97 -17.94 -10.86 13.21
N ILE A 98 -17.57 -10.05 12.20
CA ILE A 98 -17.16 -10.58 10.88
C ILE A 98 -15.97 -11.54 11.03
N LYS A 99 -14.98 -11.19 11.88
CA LYS A 99 -13.86 -12.08 12.18
C LYS A 99 -14.33 -13.43 12.75
N CYS A 100 -15.26 -13.39 13.71
CA CYS A 100 -15.79 -14.59 14.35
C CYS A 100 -16.64 -15.44 13.40
N GLU A 101 -17.52 -14.80 12.61
CA GLU A 101 -18.39 -15.48 11.64
C GLU A 101 -17.58 -16.22 10.57
N LEU A 102 -16.46 -15.64 10.13
CA LEU A 102 -15.56 -16.21 9.13
C LEU A 102 -14.41 -17.05 9.73
N ASN A 103 -14.37 -17.22 11.06
CA ASN A 103 -13.31 -17.93 11.79
C ASN A 103 -11.88 -17.56 11.35
N LEU A 104 -11.64 -16.27 11.12
CA LEU A 104 -10.36 -15.80 10.59
C LEU A 104 -9.27 -15.81 11.67
N SER A 105 -8.10 -16.36 11.34
CA SER A 105 -6.91 -16.29 12.21
C SER A 105 -6.36 -14.86 12.34
N ALA A 106 -6.70 -13.99 11.39
CA ALA A 106 -6.22 -12.61 11.33
C ALA A 106 -6.74 -11.73 12.49
N SER A 107 -6.03 -10.63 12.77
CA SER A 107 -6.47 -9.64 13.76
C SER A 107 -7.74 -8.90 13.30
N THR A 108 -8.54 -8.38 14.24
CA THR A 108 -9.70 -7.52 13.93
C THR A 108 -9.30 -6.26 13.14
N LYS A 109 -8.09 -5.73 13.40
CA LYS A 109 -7.51 -4.62 12.64
C LYS A 109 -7.24 -5.00 11.19
N THR A 110 -6.86 -6.24 10.92
CA THR A 110 -6.68 -6.74 9.55
C THR A 110 -8.01 -6.73 8.81
N VAL A 111 -9.09 -7.24 9.41
CA VAL A 111 -10.44 -7.21 8.82
C VAL A 111 -10.86 -5.76 8.49
N ARG A 112 -10.65 -4.82 9.42
CA ARG A 112 -10.93 -3.39 9.16
C ARG A 112 -10.13 -2.83 7.99
N ARG A 113 -8.84 -3.18 7.88
CA ARG A 113 -8.00 -2.76 6.74
C ARG A 113 -8.58 -3.27 5.42
N ARG A 114 -9.08 -4.51 5.37
CA ARG A 114 -9.73 -5.05 4.16
C ARG A 114 -10.98 -4.29 3.75
N LEU A 115 -11.83 -3.97 4.71
CA LEU A 115 -13.00 -3.13 4.46
C LEU A 115 -12.60 -1.73 3.96
N HIS A 116 -11.56 -1.14 4.53
CA HIS A 116 -11.04 0.16 4.09
C HIS A 116 -10.41 0.12 2.69
N ASP A 117 -9.76 -0.98 2.30
CA ASP A 117 -9.19 -1.16 0.96
C ASP A 117 -10.29 -1.03 -0.11
N VAL A 118 -11.51 -1.49 0.17
CA VAL A 118 -12.71 -1.34 -0.68
C VAL A 118 -13.58 -0.12 -0.32
N ARG A 119 -13.06 0.81 0.48
CA ARG A 119 -13.76 2.04 0.93
C ARG A 119 -15.02 1.82 1.77
N LEU A 120 -15.23 0.63 2.33
CA LEU A 120 -16.27 0.37 3.31
C LEU A 120 -15.80 0.83 4.69
N ARG A 121 -16.39 1.92 5.18
CA ARG A 121 -16.11 2.50 6.50
C ARG A 121 -17.32 2.33 7.40
N SER A 122 -17.07 2.22 8.69
CA SER A 122 -18.13 2.33 9.69
C SER A 122 -18.67 3.76 9.70
N CYS A 123 -19.98 3.90 9.52
CA CYS A 123 -20.69 5.17 9.60
C CYS A 123 -21.76 5.09 10.70
N VAL A 124 -22.17 6.26 11.21
CA VAL A 124 -23.32 6.36 12.11
C VAL A 124 -24.57 6.57 11.25
N PRO A 125 -25.62 5.74 11.38
CA PRO A 125 -26.85 5.94 10.62
C PRO A 125 -27.53 7.25 11.04
N ALA A 126 -28.10 7.96 10.08
CA ALA A 126 -28.88 9.16 10.37
C ALA A 126 -30.13 8.82 11.17
N ARG A 127 -30.42 9.60 12.22
CA ARG A 127 -31.68 9.48 12.97
C ARG A 127 -32.80 10.11 12.14
N LYS A 128 -33.79 9.31 11.75
CA LYS A 128 -34.96 9.75 10.99
C LYS A 128 -36.23 9.37 11.76
N PRO A 129 -37.32 10.16 11.66
CA PRO A 129 -38.61 9.75 12.22
C PRO A 129 -39.11 8.48 11.52
N ASN A 130 -39.84 7.66 12.25
CA ASN A 130 -40.49 6.47 11.68
C ASN A 130 -41.61 6.93 10.74
N LEU A 131 -41.52 6.59 9.46
CA LEU A 131 -42.52 6.93 8.46
C LEU A 131 -43.67 5.92 8.51
N CYS A 132 -44.88 6.36 8.85
CA CYS A 132 -46.10 5.61 8.54
C CYS A 132 -46.52 5.85 7.08
N GLU A 133 -47.36 4.99 6.52
CA GLU A 133 -47.81 5.12 5.13
C GLU A 133 -48.50 6.47 4.86
N ALA A 134 -49.33 6.94 5.80
CA ALA A 134 -49.98 8.25 5.68
C ALA A 134 -48.95 9.39 5.57
N ASN A 135 -47.88 9.35 6.36
CA ASN A 135 -46.82 10.37 6.31
C ASN A 135 -46.03 10.32 5.00
N LYS A 136 -45.81 9.13 4.42
CA LYS A 136 -45.17 8.98 3.10
C LYS A 136 -46.02 9.60 1.99
N LEU A 137 -47.33 9.35 2.00
CA LEU A 137 -48.25 9.93 1.02
C LEU A 137 -48.31 11.45 1.13
N ALA A 138 -48.44 11.98 2.34
CA ALA A 138 -48.48 13.43 2.56
C ALA A 138 -47.17 14.12 2.13
N THR A 139 -46.01 13.49 2.38
CA THR A 139 -44.72 14.04 1.92
C THR A 139 -44.58 13.99 0.40
N LEU A 140 -45.14 12.98 -0.27
CA LEU A 140 -45.15 12.87 -1.73
C LEU A 140 -46.05 13.95 -2.36
N LEU A 141 -47.30 14.08 -1.91
CA LEU A 141 -48.25 15.09 -2.42
C LEU A 141 -47.69 16.50 -2.27
N LEU A 142 -47.12 16.83 -1.11
CA LEU A 142 -46.47 18.12 -0.89
C LEU A 142 -45.32 18.36 -1.88
N ALA A 143 -44.52 17.33 -2.18
CA ALA A 143 -43.43 17.46 -3.14
C ALA A 143 -43.95 17.68 -4.57
N GLU A 144 -45.07 17.05 -4.95
CA GLU A 144 -45.72 17.25 -6.25
C GLU A 144 -46.34 18.64 -6.38
N ASP A 145 -47.05 19.12 -5.35
CA ASP A 145 -47.71 20.44 -5.32
C ASP A 145 -46.71 21.60 -5.42
N HIS A 146 -45.49 21.42 -4.89
CA HIS A 146 -44.43 22.43 -4.90
C HIS A 146 -43.36 22.21 -6.00
N ALA A 147 -43.58 21.27 -6.93
CA ALA A 147 -42.68 21.03 -8.06
C ALA A 147 -42.93 21.95 -9.28
N THR A 148 -44.02 22.74 -9.26
CA THR A 148 -44.37 23.79 -10.23
C THR A 148 -43.86 25.15 -9.81
#